data_AF-A0A835UZI1-F1
#
_entry.id   AF-A0A835UZI1-F1
#
_cell.length_a   1.000
_cell.length_b   1.000
_cell.length_c   1.000
_cell.angle_alpha   90.00
_cell.angle_beta   90.00
_cell.angle_gamma   90.00
#
_symmetry.space_group_name_H-M   'P 1'
#
loop_
_entity.id
_entity.type
_entity.pdbx_description
1 polymer ?
#
loop_
_entity_poly.entity_id
_entity_poly.type
_entity_poly.pdbx_seq_one_letter_code
_entity_poly.pdbx_strand_id
1 'polypeptide(L)'
;ILEKTDYTMIHGSPFIKKSGWRKISFFFNLSFEIRDKIINYDDKRNVIRAEFVVRAFMHGGRFSDGWGSCEAREKRFNKPNHDIPSTAETRAKNKACQDLLGIGEYRPGVNVKT
;
A
#
# COMPACT_ATOMS: atom_id res chain seq x y z
N ILE A 1 -19.22 3.77 -3.40
CA ILE A 1 -18.32 4.25 -2.32
C ILE A 1 -17.07 4.97 -2.83
N LEU A 2 -16.50 4.56 -3.98
CA LEU A 2 -15.38 5.26 -4.61
C LEU A 2 -15.88 6.26 -5.64
N GLU A 3 -15.24 7.42 -5.73
CA GLU A 3 -15.50 8.46 -6.72
C GLU A 3 -14.33 8.57 -7.70
N LYS A 4 -14.54 9.23 -8.86
CA LYS A 4 -13.46 9.46 -9.84
C LYS A 4 -12.23 10.15 -9.24
N THR A 5 -12.44 10.98 -8.23
CA THR A 5 -11.39 11.71 -7.49
C THR A 5 -10.47 10.77 -6.69
N ASP A 6 -10.93 9.58 -6.33
CA ASP A 6 -10.17 8.56 -5.61
C ASP A 6 -9.22 7.76 -6.51
N TYR A 7 -9.26 7.99 -7.84
CA TYR A 7 -8.39 7.34 -8.80
C TYR A 7 -7.31 8.30 -9.32
N THR A 8 -6.17 7.73 -9.70
CA THR A 8 -5.09 8.41 -10.43
C THR A 8 -4.68 7.56 -11.62
N MET A 9 -4.36 8.18 -12.75
CA MET A 9 -3.90 7.46 -13.93
C MET A 9 -2.38 7.31 -13.85
N ILE A 10 -1.89 6.07 -13.86
CA ILE A 10 -0.45 5.77 -13.93
C ILE A 10 -0.25 4.84 -15.11
N HIS A 11 0.62 5.23 -16.06
CA HIS A 11 0.89 4.47 -17.30
C HIS A 11 -0.40 4.02 -18.04
N GLY A 12 -1.41 4.88 -18.09
CA GLY A 12 -2.67 4.60 -18.78
C GLY A 12 -3.67 3.70 -18.02
N SER A 13 -3.30 3.20 -16.84
CA SER A 13 -4.19 2.40 -16.00
C SER A 13 -4.69 3.19 -14.78
N PRO A 14 -5.95 3.05 -14.36
CA PRO A 14 -6.48 3.70 -13.16
C PRO A 14 -6.02 2.98 -11.89
N PHE A 15 -5.39 3.71 -10.97
CA PHE A 15 -4.95 3.24 -9.65
C PHE A 15 -5.73 3.92 -8.54
N ILE A 16 -6.13 3.17 -7.52
CA ILE A 16 -6.83 3.70 -6.35
C ILE A 16 -5.82 4.44 -5.46
N LYS A 17 -6.07 5.72 -5.21
CA LYS A 17 -5.29 6.56 -4.29
C LYS A 17 -5.45 6.09 -2.85
N LYS A 18 -4.57 6.59 -1.97
CA LYS A 18 -4.66 6.36 -0.52
C LYS A 18 -6.02 6.75 0.07
N SER A 19 -6.68 7.78 -0.46
CA SER A 19 -8.03 8.18 -0.04
C SER A 19 -9.07 7.09 -0.33
N GLY A 20 -9.05 6.52 -1.54
CA GLY A 20 -9.94 5.44 -1.93
C GLY A 20 -9.76 4.19 -1.09
N TRP A 21 -8.51 3.77 -0.85
CA TRP A 21 -8.21 2.64 0.05
C TRP A 21 -8.73 2.86 1.48
N ARG A 22 -8.67 4.10 1.98
CA ARG A 22 -9.26 4.46 3.28
C ARG A 22 -10.79 4.38 3.26
N LYS A 23 -11.45 4.85 2.19
CA LYS A 23 -12.90 4.71 2.03
C LYS A 23 -13.34 3.24 2.03
N ILE A 24 -12.62 2.38 1.28
CA ILE A 24 -12.84 0.93 1.27
C ILE A 24 -12.69 0.35 2.67
N SER A 25 -11.56 0.65 3.33
CA SER A 25 -11.26 0.09 4.65
C SER A 25 -12.32 0.48 5.68
N PHE A 26 -12.78 1.73 5.65
CA PHE A 26 -13.84 2.22 6.53
C PHE A 26 -15.19 1.54 6.22
N PHE A 27 -15.55 1.43 4.93
CA PHE A 27 -16.80 0.81 4.52
C PHE A 27 -16.91 -0.67 4.95
N PHE A 28 -15.81 -1.43 4.81
CA PHE A 28 -15.75 -2.83 5.25
C PHE A 28 -15.38 -3.01 6.73
N ASN A 29 -15.28 -1.91 7.48
CA ASN A 29 -14.93 -1.89 8.90
C ASN A 29 -13.64 -2.69 9.22
N LEU A 30 -12.61 -2.45 8.40
CA LEU A 30 -11.28 -3.04 8.53
C LEU A 30 -10.43 -2.26 9.53
N SER A 31 -9.72 -3.01 10.37
CA SER A 31 -8.65 -2.49 11.22
C SER A 31 -7.29 -2.97 10.74
N PHE A 32 -6.24 -2.23 11.11
CA PHE A 32 -4.86 -2.55 10.72
C PHE A 32 -3.95 -2.58 11.94
N GLU A 33 -3.02 -3.52 11.95
CA GLU A 33 -1.99 -3.67 12.97
C GLU A 33 -0.62 -3.78 12.29
N ILE A 34 0.35 -2.96 12.68
CA ILE A 34 1.73 -3.12 12.20
C ILE A 34 2.35 -4.28 12.97
N ARG A 35 2.64 -5.38 12.27
CA ARG A 35 3.23 -6.59 12.84
C ARG A 35 4.74 -6.49 12.93
N ASP A 36 5.35 -5.94 11.89
CA ASP A 36 6.79 -5.73 11.83
C ASP A 36 7.11 -4.47 11.04
N LYS A 37 8.24 -3.85 11.37
CA LYS A 37 8.74 -2.62 10.76
C LYS A 37 10.26 -2.59 10.84
N ILE A 38 10.89 -2.49 9.67
CA ILE A 38 12.32 -2.30 9.54
C ILE A 38 12.57 -0.99 8.78
N ILE A 39 13.39 -0.09 9.33
CA ILE A 39 13.85 1.11 8.63
C ILE A 39 15.37 1.13 8.67
N ASN A 40 15.98 1.09 7.48
CA ASN A 40 17.42 1.17 7.30
C ASN A 40 17.81 2.63 7.04
N TYR A 41 18.83 3.09 7.77
CA TYR A 41 19.39 4.43 7.66
C TYR A 41 20.82 4.38 7.12
N ASP A 42 21.25 5.46 6.45
CA ASP A 42 22.65 5.71 6.13
C ASP A 42 23.40 6.32 7.33
N ASP A 43 24.72 6.52 7.18
CA ASP A 43 25.57 7.14 8.20
C ASP A 43 25.15 8.58 8.55
N LYS A 44 24.39 9.23 7.67
CA LYS A 44 23.86 10.60 7.84
C LYS A 44 22.42 10.61 8.37
N ARG A 45 21.89 9.46 8.81
CA ARG A 45 20.52 9.25 9.29
C ARG A 45 19.43 9.51 8.24
N ASN A 46 19.75 9.39 6.95
CA ASN A 46 18.75 9.37 5.90
C ASN A 46 18.19 7.95 5.72
N VAL A 47 16.89 7.84 5.50
CA VAL A 47 16.24 6.55 5.23
C VAL A 47 16.67 6.04 3.86
N ILE A 48 17.30 4.86 3.83
CA ILE A 48 17.66 4.15 2.60
C ILE A 48 16.51 3.25 2.16
N ARG A 49 15.92 2.51 3.10
CA ARG A 49 14.86 1.53 2.85
C ARG A 49 13.95 1.44 4.05
N ALA A 50 12.67 1.21 3.79
CA ALA A 50 11.71 0.88 4.81
C ALA A 50 10.89 -0.34 4.39
N GLU A 51 10.60 -1.21 5.34
CA GLU A 51 9.77 -2.40 5.19
C GLU A 51 8.75 -2.45 6.31
N PHE A 52 7.54 -2.85 5.96
CA PHE A 52 6.42 -3.01 6.89
C PHE A 52 5.70 -4.31 6.59
N VAL A 53 5.37 -5.05 7.64
CA VAL A 53 4.39 -6.13 7.61
C VAL A 53 3.17 -5.62 8.37
N VAL A 54 2.02 -5.58 7.70
CA VAL A 54 0.77 -5.08 8.29
C VAL A 54 -0.30 -6.14 8.19
N ARG A 55 -0.97 -6.42 9.30
CA ARG A 55 -2.18 -7.23 9.35
C ARG A 55 -3.40 -6.35 9.11
N ALA A 56 -4.19 -6.66 8.10
CA ALA A 56 -5.57 -6.20 8.01
C ALA A 56 -6.47 -7.25 8.68
N PHE A 57 -7.47 -6.82 9.45
CA PHE A 57 -8.40 -7.75 10.09
C PHE A 57 -9.82 -7.18 10.18
N MET A 58 -10.78 -8.09 10.13
CA MET A 58 -12.21 -7.83 10.31
C MET A 58 -12.64 -8.20 11.73
N HIS A 59 -13.75 -7.61 12.18
CA HIS A 59 -14.37 -7.94 13.47
C HIS A 59 -14.78 -9.42 13.59
N GLY A 60 -15.01 -10.11 12.45
CA GLY A 60 -15.29 -11.55 12.40
C GLY A 60 -14.06 -12.48 12.51
N GLY A 61 -12.88 -11.95 12.84
CA GLY A 61 -11.66 -12.73 13.06
C GLY A 61 -10.86 -13.10 11.80
N ARG A 62 -11.42 -12.86 10.60
CA ARG A 62 -10.65 -12.98 9.34
C ARG A 62 -9.55 -11.92 9.29
N PHE A 63 -8.36 -12.32 8.88
CA PHE A 63 -7.23 -11.43 8.71
C PHE A 63 -6.38 -11.83 7.49
N SER A 64 -5.60 -10.88 6.99
CA SER A 64 -4.53 -11.11 6.02
C SER A 64 -3.33 -10.22 6.37
N ASP A 65 -2.13 -10.73 6.13
CA ASP A 65 -0.88 -10.01 6.33
C ASP A 65 -0.32 -9.56 4.98
N GLY A 66 0.02 -8.27 4.88
CA GLY A 66 0.59 -7.66 3.68
C GLY A 66 1.99 -7.11 3.94
N TRP A 67 2.94 -7.45 3.07
CA TRP A 67 4.29 -6.89 3.09
C TRP A 67 4.46 -5.74 2.08
N GLY A 68 5.01 -4.63 2.56
CA GLY A 68 5.32 -3.45 1.76
C GLY A 68 6.73 -2.94 2.02
N SER A 69 7.47 -2.67 0.94
CA SER A 69 8.79 -2.05 1.00
C SER A 69 8.87 -0.84 0.11
N CYS A 70 9.82 0.04 0.43
CA CYS A 70 10.16 1.18 -0.41
C CYS A 70 11.63 1.53 -0.20
N GLU A 71 12.35 1.79 -1.29
CA GLU A 71 13.75 2.20 -1.29
C GLU A 71 13.91 3.63 -1.79
N ALA A 72 14.90 4.35 -1.29
CA ALA A 72 15.18 5.74 -1.67
C ALA A 72 15.42 5.91 -3.17
N ARG A 73 15.97 4.89 -3.83
CA ARG A 73 16.25 4.89 -5.28
C ARG A 73 15.03 4.65 -6.17
N GLU A 74 13.89 4.26 -5.60
CA GLU A 74 12.72 3.86 -6.38
C GLU A 74 12.08 5.04 -7.14
N LYS A 75 12.07 6.22 -6.54
CA LYS A 75 11.54 7.45 -7.13
C LYS A 75 12.17 8.68 -6.48
N ARG A 76 11.98 9.84 -7.10
CA ARG A 76 12.41 11.11 -6.50
C ARG A 76 11.44 11.51 -5.37
N PHE A 77 11.92 11.49 -4.13
CA PHE A 77 11.17 11.92 -2.96
C PHE A 77 11.49 13.37 -2.60
N ASN A 78 10.48 14.11 -2.12
CA ASN A 78 10.69 15.48 -1.64
C ASN A 78 11.19 15.48 -0.19
N LYS A 79 10.69 14.56 0.64
CA LYS A 79 11.10 14.38 2.04
C LYS A 79 11.40 12.90 2.28
N PRO A 80 12.56 12.37 1.83
CA PRO A 80 12.86 10.94 1.81
C PRO A 80 12.62 10.24 3.16
N ASN A 81 13.03 10.88 4.26
CA ASN A 81 12.90 10.32 5.61
C ASN A 81 11.45 10.10 6.07
N HIS A 82 10.49 10.79 5.48
CA HIS A 82 9.06 10.64 5.77
C HIS A 82 8.33 9.88 4.66
N ASP A 83 8.66 10.17 3.41
CA ASP A 83 7.95 9.64 2.26
C ASP A 83 8.26 8.15 2.02
N ILE A 84 9.49 7.71 2.29
CA ILE A 84 9.88 6.30 2.10
C ILE A 84 9.13 5.39 3.09
N PRO A 85 9.18 5.63 4.42
CA PRO A 85 8.40 4.81 5.36
C PRO A 85 6.88 4.88 5.10
N SER A 86 6.35 6.07 4.81
CA SER A 86 4.92 6.25 4.50
C SER A 86 4.49 5.49 3.25
N THR A 87 5.35 5.42 2.24
CA THR A 87 5.09 4.65 1.01
C THR A 87 5.11 3.15 1.31
N ALA A 88 6.11 2.66 2.04
CA ALA A 88 6.20 1.24 2.42
C ALA A 88 5.00 0.80 3.27
N GLU A 89 4.62 1.59 4.29
CA GLU A 89 3.45 1.36 5.13
C GLU A 89 2.15 1.34 4.32
N THR A 90 1.98 2.30 3.40
CA THR A 90 0.78 2.37 2.55
C THR A 90 0.69 1.14 1.63
N ARG A 91 1.81 0.65 1.09
CA ARG A 91 1.84 -0.57 0.28
C ARG A 91 1.47 -1.82 1.08
N ALA A 92 2.00 -1.95 2.30
CA ALA A 92 1.68 -3.05 3.18
C ALA A 92 0.19 -3.09 3.52
N LYS A 93 -0.38 -1.94 3.92
CA LYS A 93 -1.82 -1.78 4.20
C LYS A 93 -2.69 -2.11 2.99
N ASN A 94 -2.33 -1.58 1.82
CA ASN A 94 -3.11 -1.81 0.60
C ASN A 94 -3.10 -3.29 0.22
N LYS A 95 -1.95 -3.97 0.25
CA LYS A 95 -1.87 -5.40 -0.05
C LYS A 95 -2.65 -6.25 0.95
N ALA A 96 -2.52 -5.98 2.25
CA ALA A 96 -3.27 -6.70 3.29
C ALA A 96 -4.79 -6.51 3.11
N CYS A 97 -5.22 -5.29 2.78
CA CYS A 97 -6.63 -4.97 2.52
C CYS A 97 -7.15 -5.64 1.23
N GLN A 98 -6.38 -5.61 0.15
CA GLN A 98 -6.70 -6.24 -1.12
C GLN A 98 -6.92 -7.74 -0.96
N ASP A 99 -5.98 -8.42 -0.30
CA ASP A 99 -6.02 -9.86 -0.10
C ASP A 99 -7.18 -10.27 0.83
N LEU A 100 -7.38 -9.55 1.94
CA LEU A 100 -8.48 -9.82 2.88
C LEU A 100 -9.87 -9.67 2.25
N LEU A 101 -10.05 -8.67 1.38
CA LEU A 101 -11.32 -8.40 0.71
C LEU A 101 -11.49 -9.16 -0.61
N GLY A 102 -10.43 -9.82 -1.11
CA GLY A 102 -10.42 -10.44 -2.43
C GLY A 102 -10.55 -9.45 -3.58
N ILE A 103 -10.16 -8.19 -3.36
CA ILE A 103 -10.22 -7.12 -4.39
C ILE A 103 -8.82 -6.88 -4.94
N GLY A 104 -8.46 -7.63 -5.99
CA GLY A 104 -7.19 -7.44 -6.70
C GLY A 104 -7.25 -6.29 -7.70
N GLU A 105 -6.09 -5.72 -8.04
CA GLU A 105 -5.99 -4.88 -9.23
C GLU A 105 -6.33 -5.69 -10.48
N TYR A 106 -7.48 -5.41 -11.09
CA TYR A 106 -7.71 -5.77 -12.49
C TYR A 106 -6.73 -4.95 -13.33
N ARG A 107 -5.77 -5.62 -13.97
CA ARG A 107 -4.88 -5.03 -14.98
C ARG A 107 -5.47 -5.29 -16.38
N PRO A 108 -6.29 -4.40 -16.94
CA PRO A 108 -6.63 -4.46 -18.36
C PRO A 108 -5.34 -4.14 -19.14
N GLY A 109 -4.62 -5.17 -19.56
CA GLY A 109 -3.32 -4.99 -20.23
C GLY A 109 -2.38 -6.19 -20.23
N VAL A 110 -2.70 -7.28 -19.53
CA VAL A 110 -2.09 -8.57 -19.86
C VAL A 110 -2.78 -9.08 -21.13
N ASN A 111 -2.37 -8.57 -22.29
CA ASN A 111 -2.62 -9.25 -23.55
C ASN A 111 -2.04 -10.67 -23.38
N VAL A 112 -2.93 -11.64 -23.17
CA VAL A 112 -2.64 -13.03 -23.44
C VAL A 112 -2.28 -13.06 -24.92
N LYS A 113 -0.98 -13.04 -25.22
CA LYS A 113 -0.52 -13.44 -26.55
C LYS A 113 -0.89 -14.90 -26.69
N THR A 114 -2.04 -15.13 -27.34
CA THR A 114 -2.42 -16.42 -27.92
C THR A 114 -2.02 -16.36 -29.38
#